data_AF-A0A811TFC2-F1
#
_entry.id   AF-A0A811TFC2-F1
#
_cell.length_a   1.000
_cell.length_b   1.000
_cell.length_c   1.000
_cell.angle_alpha   90.00
_cell.angle_beta   90.00
_cell.angle_gamma   90.00
#
_symmetry.space_group_name_H-M   'P 1'
#
loop_
_entity.id
_entity.type
_entity.pdbx_description
1 polymer ?
#
loop_
_entity_poly.entity_id
_entity_poly.type
_entity_poly.pdbx_seq_one_letter_code
_entity_poly.pdbx_strand_id
1 'polypeptide(L)' 'MRGHPIGIRDVLRNKRINHTRAKCERIYAVVKTVFVSGRVKVTTVARTGVKMMFTAMDYNLYQLCTLKKKGIIQ' A
#
# COMPACT_ATOMS: atom_id res chain seq x y z
N MET A 1 3.06 -22.81 -19.47
CA MET A 1 4.45 -23.18 -19.80
C MET A 1 5.39 -22.05 -19.38
N ARG A 2 6.20 -22.26 -18.31
CA ARG A 2 7.37 -21.41 -18.01
C ARG A 2 8.47 -21.83 -18.99
N GLY A 3 8.93 -20.91 -19.84
CA GLY A 3 9.99 -21.20 -20.82
C GLY A 3 9.82 -20.60 -22.23
N HIS A 4 8.67 -20.00 -22.55
CA HIS A 4 8.52 -19.27 -23.82
C HIS A 4 9.16 -17.88 -23.69
N PRO A 5 9.97 -17.42 -24.67
CA PRO A 5 10.55 -16.08 -24.62
C PRO A 5 9.43 -15.04 -24.55
N ILE A 6 9.45 -14.26 -23.49
CA ILE A 6 8.54 -13.13 -23.30
C ILE A 6 8.87 -12.07 -24.34
N GLY A 7 7.91 -11.79 -25.22
CA GLY A 7 8.05 -10.72 -26.20
C GLY A 7 8.23 -9.37 -25.52
N ILE A 8 8.89 -8.42 -26.20
CA ILE A 8 9.19 -7.08 -25.67
C ILE A 8 7.92 -6.39 -25.14
N ARG A 9 6.78 -6.57 -25.83
CA ARG A 9 5.48 -6.02 -25.41
C ARG A 9 5.00 -6.57 -24.07
N ASP A 10 5.21 -7.86 -23.80
CA ASP A 10 4.85 -8.48 -22.53
C ASP A 10 5.76 -8.04 -21.40
N VAL A 11 7.05 -7.84 -21.66
CA VAL A 11 7.98 -7.28 -20.67
C VAL A 11 7.54 -5.87 -20.27
N LEU A 12 7.22 -5.02 -21.24
CA LEU A 12 6.74 -3.66 -20.99
C LEU A 12 5.39 -3.66 -20.25
N ARG A 13 4.49 -4.58 -20.59
CA ARG A 13 3.22 -4.78 -19.88
C ARG A 13 3.46 -5.19 -18.43
N ASN A 14 4.30 -6.19 -18.18
CA ASN A 14 4.65 -6.63 -16.84
C ASN A 14 5.32 -5.52 -16.03
N LYS A 15 6.20 -4.71 -16.65
CA LYS A 15 6.81 -3.54 -16.00
C LYS A 15 5.74 -2.54 -15.56
N ARG A 16 4.73 -2.28 -16.39
CA ARG A 16 3.62 -1.39 -16.06
C ARG A 16 2.74 -1.95 -14.95
N ILE A 17 2.38 -3.24 -15.01
CA ILE A 17 1.62 -3.93 -13.96
C ILE A 17 2.39 -3.87 -12.64
N ASN A 18 3.70 -4.14 -12.67
CA ASN A 18 4.55 -4.11 -11.48
C ASN A 18 4.60 -2.72 -10.87
N HIS A 19 4.74 -1.67 -11.68
CA HIS A 19 4.72 -0.29 -11.20
C HIS A 19 3.40 0.08 -10.51
N THR A 20 2.26 -0.38 -11.03
CA THR A 20 0.96 -0.18 -10.37
C THR A 20 0.86 -0.98 -9.07
N ARG A 21 1.27 -2.26 -9.06
CA ARG A 21 1.22 -3.13 -7.89
C ARG A 21 2.11 -2.64 -6.75
N ALA A 22 3.31 -2.15 -7.07
CA ALA A 22 4.25 -1.62 -6.09
C ALA A 22 3.63 -0.49 -5.24
N LYS A 23 2.73 0.32 -5.81
CA LYS A 23 2.02 1.37 -5.06
C LYS A 23 1.09 0.76 -4.01
N CYS A 24 0.33 -0.27 -4.36
CA CYS A 24 -0.57 -0.96 -3.42
C CYS A 24 0.21 -1.70 -2.32
N GLU A 25 1.25 -2.43 -2.71
CA GLU A 25 2.09 -3.19 -1.78
C GLU A 25 2.76 -2.27 -0.75
N ARG A 26 3.15 -1.06 -1.17
CA ARG A 26 3.69 -0.04 -0.27
C ARG A 26 2.67 0.41 0.78
N ILE A 27 1.41 0.64 0.42
CA ILE A 27 0.36 1.04 1.38
C ILE A 27 0.28 0.00 2.50
N TYR A 28 0.20 -1.28 2.11
CA TYR A 28 0.14 -2.38 3.06
C TYR A 28 1.39 -2.45 3.96
N ALA A 29 2.59 -2.27 3.39
CA ALA A 29 3.83 -2.27 4.16
C ALA A 29 3.89 -1.13 5.20
N VAL A 30 3.47 0.07 4.83
CA VAL A 30 3.43 1.23 5.75
C VAL A 30 2.42 0.99 6.86
N VAL A 31 1.21 0.55 6.53
CA VAL A 31 0.15 0.24 7.49
C VAL A 31 0.60 -0.83 8.48
N LYS A 32 1.23 -1.91 8.00
CA LYS A 32 1.73 -2.99 8.85
C LYS A 32 2.92 -2.58 9.73
N THR A 33 3.83 -1.74 9.23
CA THR A 33 5.11 -1.43 9.89
C THR A 33 5.00 -0.19 10.78
N VAL A 34 4.46 0.90 10.26
CA VAL A 34 4.38 2.20 10.96
C VAL A 34 3.24 2.20 11.96
N PHE A 35 2.07 1.70 11.56
CA PHE A 35 0.88 1.67 12.42
C PHE A 35 0.74 0.36 13.21
N VAL A 36 1.64 -0.60 13.00
CA VAL A 36 1.68 -1.91 13.69
C VAL A 36 0.32 -2.65 13.63
N SER A 37 -0.48 -2.39 12.59
CA SER A 37 -1.85 -2.90 12.48
C SER A 37 -1.93 -4.34 11.97
N GLY A 38 -0.78 -5.00 11.78
CA GLY A 38 -0.73 -6.42 11.40
C GLY A 38 -1.34 -7.36 12.45
N ARG A 39 -1.41 -6.93 13.71
CA ARG A 39 -2.16 -7.61 14.79
C ARG A 39 -2.78 -6.57 15.71
N VAL A 40 -4.09 -6.65 15.89
CA VAL A 40 -4.82 -5.80 16.85
C VAL A 40 -5.21 -6.61 18.08
N LYS A 41 -5.05 -6.05 19.29
CA LYS A 41 -5.42 -6.68 20.57
C LYS A 41 -6.93 -6.65 20.87
N VAL A 42 -7.78 -6.59 19.83
CA VAL A 42 -9.24 -6.59 19.98
C VAL A 42 -9.79 -7.90 19.42
N THR A 43 -10.72 -8.51 20.15
CA THR A 43 -11.23 -9.85 19.84
C THR A 43 -12.49 -9.83 18.97
N THR A 44 -13.15 -8.68 18.83
CA THR A 44 -14.38 -8.54 18.06
C THR A 44 -14.12 -7.95 16.69
N VAL A 45 -14.71 -8.56 15.65
CA VAL A 45 -14.56 -8.13 14.25
C VAL A 45 -15.01 -6.69 14.05
N ALA A 46 -16.12 -6.28 14.67
CA ALA A 46 -16.61 -4.91 14.60
C ALA A 46 -15.59 -3.87 15.11
N ARG A 47 -14.92 -4.15 16.24
CA ARG A 47 -13.91 -3.23 16.78
C ARG A 47 -12.61 -3.25 15.99
N THR A 48 -12.24 -4.40 15.39
CA THR A 48 -11.14 -4.46 14.42
C THR A 48 -11.45 -3.58 13.20
N GLY A 49 -12.67 -3.69 12.65
CA GLY A 49 -13.10 -2.89 11.50
C GLY A 49 -12.97 -1.39 11.75
N VAL A 50 -13.47 -0.91 12.89
CA VAL A 50 -13.34 0.50 13.28
C VAL A 50 -11.87 0.91 13.42
N LYS A 51 -11.02 0.10 14.08
CA LYS A 51 -9.58 0.39 14.19
C LYS A 51 -8.87 0.47 12.84
N MET A 52 -9.22 -0.42 11.92
CA MET A 52 -8.66 -0.41 10.57
C MET A 52 -9.15 0.80 9.76
N MET A 53 -10.39 1.25 9.98
CA MET A 53 -10.92 2.48 9.37
C MET A 53 -10.14 3.71 9.81
N PHE A 54 -9.86 3.84 11.12
CA PHE A 54 -8.99 4.91 11.63
C PHE A 54 -7.58 4.82 11.05
N THR A 55 -6.99 3.61 11.00
CA THR A 55 -5.66 3.39 10.42
C THR A 55 -5.59 3.84 8.95
N ALA A 56 -6.67 3.64 8.18
CA ALA A 56 -6.74 4.09 6.79
C ALA A 56 -6.82 5.63 6.68
N MET A 57 -7.57 6.30 7.56
CA MET A 57 -7.59 7.76 7.65
C MET A 57 -6.22 8.33 8.02
N ASP A 58 -5.57 7.73 9.03
CA ASP A 58 -4.23 8.13 9.47
C ASP A 58 -3.18 7.93 8.37
N TYR A 59 -3.29 6.86 7.57
CA TYR A 59 -2.43 6.64 6.42
C TYR A 59 -2.57 7.77 5.37
N ASN A 60 -3.80 8.22 5.09
CA ASN A 60 -4.03 9.32 4.17
C ASN A 60 -3.39 10.63 4.67
N LEU A 61 -3.49 10.91 5.97
CA LEU A 61 -2.84 12.07 6.58
C LEU A 61 -1.31 11.94 6.56
N TYR A 62 -0.76 10.78 6.88
CA TYR A 62 0.67 10.50 6.82
C TYR A 62 1.21 10.68 5.40
N GLN A 63 0.46 10.23 4.40
CA GLN A 63 0.80 10.42 2.99
C GLN A 63 0.77 11.91 2.60
N LEU A 64 -0.24 12.67 3.06
CA LEU A 64 -0.31 14.11 2.82
C LEU A 64 0.88 14.86 3.44
N CYS A 65 1.21 14.57 4.69
CA CYS A 65 2.40 15.09 5.36
C CYS A 65 3.69 14.74 4.60
N THR A 66 3.79 13.52 4.07
CA THR A 66 4.94 13.10 3.26
C THR A 66 5.02 13.87 1.95
N LEU A 67 3.89 14.15 1.31
CA LEU A 67 3.83 14.95 0.07
C LEU A 67 4.17 16.43 0.34
N LYS A 68 3.72 16.98 1.48
CA LYS A 68 4.09 18.31 1.94
C LYS A 68 5.58 18.43 2.22
N LYS A 69 6.18 17.46 2.93
CA LYS A 69 7.63 17.39 3.15
C LYS A 69 8.44 17.29 1.85
N LYS A 70 7.85 16.72 0.80
CA LYS A 70 8.45 16.66 -0.54
C LYS A 70 8.24 17.93 -1.37
N GLY A 71 7.49 18.92 -0.86
CA GLY A 71 7.19 20.17 -1.57
C GLY A 71 6.22 20.02 -2.75
N ILE A 72 5.49 18.90 -2.83
CA ILE A 72 4.52 18.66 -3.92
C ILE A 72 3.20 19.39 -3.62
N ILE A 73 2.88 19.58 -2.34
CA ILE A 73 1.68 20.24 -1.84
C ILE A 73 2.14 21.29 -0.83
N GLN A 74 1.69 22.55 -0.97
CA GLN A 74 2.04 23.68 -0.09
C GLN A 74 1.28 23.62 1.24
#